data_AF-A0A090DXJ2-F1
#
_entry.id   AF-A0A090DXJ2-F1
#
_cell.length_a   1.000
_cell.length_b   1.000
_cell.length_c   1.000
_cell.angle_alpha   90.00
_cell.angle_beta   90.00
_cell.angle_gamma   90.00
#
_symmetry.space_group_name_H-M   'P 1'
#
loop_
_entity.id
_entity.type
_entity.pdbx_description
1 polymer ?
#
loop_
_entity_poly.entity_id
_entity_poly.type
_entity_poly.pdbx_seq_one_letter_code
_entity_poly.pdbx_strand_id
1 'polypeptide(L)'
;MKQTLSLFHEIEALLDELINNAEALNLVSEHDVSLSDLIKLQEKEIKLIEKLKKVNLDAEKSEEANSQGNTIRLRIKKKLKQFSEFNAKFIKTIEGSHEIIDFKPNESE
;
A
#
# COMPACT_ATOMS: atom_id res chain seq x y z
N MET A 1 -1.45 4.12 -28.50
CA MET A 1 -2.61 4.71 -27.79
C MET A 1 -3.44 3.75 -26.91
N LYS A 2 -4.02 2.64 -27.41
CA LYS A 2 -4.88 1.75 -26.56
C LYS A 2 -4.13 1.06 -25.42
N GLN A 3 -2.87 0.64 -25.64
CA GLN A 3 -2.08 -0.10 -24.65
C GLN A 3 -1.67 0.78 -23.45
N THR A 4 -1.20 2.00 -23.67
CA THR A 4 -0.78 2.93 -22.61
C THR A 4 -1.94 3.32 -21.68
N LEU A 5 -3.12 3.58 -22.24
CA LEU A 5 -4.33 3.85 -21.47
C LEU A 5 -4.75 2.61 -20.67
N SER A 6 -4.69 1.41 -21.24
CA SER A 6 -4.96 0.16 -20.52
C SER A 6 -4.06 -0.01 -19.30
N LEU A 7 -2.77 0.29 -19.47
CA LEU A 7 -1.77 0.15 -18.42
C LEU A 7 -2.00 1.15 -17.27
N PHE A 8 -2.39 2.38 -17.57
CA PHE A 8 -2.74 3.35 -16.52
C PHE A 8 -3.99 2.94 -15.71
N HIS A 9 -4.98 2.29 -16.34
CA HIS A 9 -6.14 1.75 -15.62
C HIS A 9 -5.77 0.55 -14.76
N GLU A 10 -4.84 -0.30 -15.21
CA GLU A 10 -4.32 -1.42 -14.42
C GLU A 10 -3.57 -0.91 -13.18
N ILE A 11 -2.72 0.11 -13.34
CA ILE A 11 -2.07 0.79 -12.20
C ILE A 11 -3.12 1.35 -11.24
N GLU A 12 -4.16 1.99 -11.75
CA GLU A 12 -5.22 2.57 -10.93
C GLU A 12 -5.96 1.52 -10.11
N ALA A 13 -6.27 0.36 -10.70
CA ALA A 13 -6.91 -0.77 -10.01
C ALA A 13 -5.99 -1.39 -8.94
N LEU A 14 -4.70 -1.58 -9.25
CA LEU A 14 -3.72 -2.07 -8.28
C LEU A 14 -3.57 -1.12 -7.08
N LEU A 15 -3.64 0.19 -7.32
CA LEU A 15 -3.62 1.19 -6.26
C LEU A 15 -4.89 1.16 -5.40
N ASP A 16 -6.06 0.89 -5.99
CA ASP A 16 -7.29 0.68 -5.21
C ASP A 16 -7.17 -0.54 -4.30
N GLU A 17 -6.61 -1.65 -4.81
CA GLU A 17 -6.36 -2.84 -3.99
C GLU A 17 -5.35 -2.56 -2.86
N LEU A 18 -4.31 -1.77 -3.12
CA LEU A 18 -3.32 -1.36 -2.11
C LEU A 18 -3.95 -0.48 -1.02
N ILE A 19 -4.77 0.50 -1.41
CA ILE A 19 -5.49 1.38 -0.48
C ILE A 19 -6.41 0.55 0.42
N ASN A 20 -7.22 -0.32 -0.16
CA ASN A 20 -8.12 -1.19 0.60
C ASN A 20 -7.35 -2.11 1.57
N ASN A 21 -6.17 -2.59 1.15
CA ASN A 21 -5.31 -3.40 2.00
C ASN A 21 -4.73 -2.59 3.18
N ALA A 22 -4.27 -1.37 2.93
CA ALA A 22 -3.74 -0.46 3.95
C ALA A 22 -4.82 -0.01 4.95
N GLU A 23 -6.06 0.20 4.48
CA GLU A 23 -7.21 0.46 5.34
C GLU A 23 -7.53 -0.74 6.23
N ALA A 24 -7.52 -1.96 5.67
CA ALA A 24 -7.71 -3.19 6.45
C ALA A 24 -6.61 -3.40 7.49
N LEU A 25 -5.34 -3.12 7.15
CA LEU A 25 -4.22 -3.16 8.09
C LEU A 25 -4.43 -2.18 9.26
N ASN A 26 -4.90 -0.96 8.98
CA ASN A 26 -5.25 -0.01 10.02
C ASN A 26 -6.33 -0.56 10.95
N LEU A 27 -7.44 -1.06 10.41
CA LEU A 27 -8.55 -1.59 11.20
C LEU A 27 -8.12 -2.78 12.08
N VAL A 28 -7.33 -3.71 11.52
CA VAL A 28 -6.79 -4.86 12.25
C VAL A 28 -5.84 -4.40 13.37
N SER A 29 -5.02 -3.38 13.12
CA SER A 29 -4.09 -2.84 14.12
C SER A 29 -4.76 -2.08 15.26
N GLU A 30 -5.95 -1.51 15.03
CA GLU A 30 -6.71 -0.75 16.04
C GLU A 30 -7.56 -1.64 16.96
N HIS A 31 -7.87 -2.87 16.56
CA HIS A 31 -8.87 -3.72 17.23
C HIS A 31 -8.31 -4.99 17.89
N ASP A 32 -7.00 -5.05 18.15
CA ASP A 32 -6.33 -6.16 18.84
C ASP A 32 -6.64 -7.53 18.19
N VAL A 33 -6.56 -7.56 16.85
CA VAL A 33 -6.98 -8.69 16.01
C VAL A 33 -5.80 -9.63 15.72
N SER A 34 -6.10 -10.90 15.42
CA SER A 34 -5.16 -12.00 15.21
C SER A 34 -3.94 -11.61 14.34
N LEU A 35 -2.74 -11.91 14.87
CA LEU A 35 -1.47 -11.85 14.14
C LEU A 35 -1.54 -12.56 12.77
N SER A 36 -2.37 -13.60 12.63
CA SER A 36 -2.58 -14.30 11.36
C SER A 36 -3.18 -13.41 10.28
N ASP A 37 -4.12 -12.53 10.63
CA ASP A 37 -4.78 -11.65 9.67
C ASP A 37 -3.87 -10.48 9.28
N LEU A 38 -3.08 -9.98 10.24
CA LEU A 38 -2.01 -9.02 9.97
C LEU A 38 -1.01 -9.56 8.94
N ILE A 39 -0.50 -10.79 9.14
CA ILE A 39 0.45 -11.44 8.23
C ILE A 39 -0.16 -11.60 6.83
N LYS A 40 -1.41 -12.07 6.71
CA LYS A 40 -2.08 -12.23 5.40
C LYS A 40 -2.20 -10.90 4.64
N LEU A 41 -2.54 -9.82 5.35
CA LEU A 41 -2.67 -8.49 4.75
C LEU A 41 -1.30 -7.94 4.34
N GLN A 42 -0.24 -8.15 5.12
CA GLN A 42 1.12 -7.78 4.74
C GLN A 42 1.62 -8.58 3.52
N GLU A 43 1.37 -9.89 3.47
CA GLU A 43 1.71 -10.71 2.29
C GLU A 43 0.95 -10.25 1.04
N LYS A 44 -0.32 -9.86 1.18
CA LYS A 44 -1.11 -9.30 0.08
C LYS A 44 -0.52 -7.98 -0.39
N GLU A 45 -0.10 -7.10 0.52
CA GLU A 45 0.56 -5.83 0.20
C GLU A 45 1.81 -6.04 -0.64
N ILE A 46 2.69 -6.97 -0.22
CA ILE A 46 3.94 -7.29 -0.93
C ILE A 46 3.63 -7.73 -2.36
N LYS A 47 2.67 -8.66 -2.55
CA LYS A 47 2.27 -9.14 -3.88
C LYS A 47 1.73 -8.01 -4.77
N LEU A 48 0.96 -7.07 -4.19
CA LEU A 48 0.43 -5.92 -4.91
C LEU A 48 1.54 -4.95 -5.33
N ILE A 49 2.50 -4.67 -4.45
CA ILE A 49 3.68 -3.84 -4.76
C ILE A 49 4.51 -4.47 -5.88
N GLU A 50 4.72 -5.79 -5.86
CA GLU A 50 5.44 -6.49 -6.93
C GLU A 50 4.73 -6.38 -8.29
N LYS A 51 3.39 -6.56 -8.30
CA LYS A 51 2.60 -6.35 -9.52
C LYS A 51 2.72 -4.91 -10.01
N LEU A 52 2.59 -3.93 -9.12
CA LEU A 52 2.68 -2.51 -9.46
C LEU A 52 4.06 -2.15 -10.03
N LYS A 53 5.16 -2.70 -9.47
CA LYS A 53 6.52 -2.52 -10.00
C LYS A 53 6.66 -3.05 -11.42
N LYS A 54 6.12 -4.25 -11.70
CA LYS A 54 6.15 -4.84 -13.06
C LYS A 54 5.41 -3.95 -14.06
N VAL A 55 4.20 -3.51 -13.71
CA VAL A 55 3.38 -2.65 -14.57
C VAL A 55 4.02 -1.27 -14.79
N ASN A 56 4.66 -0.68 -13.77
CA ASN A 56 5.33 0.62 -13.91
C ASN A 56 6.56 0.57 -14.84
N LEU A 57 7.34 -0.52 -14.82
CA LEU A 57 8.47 -0.73 -15.74
C LEU A 57 8.01 -0.82 -17.21
N ASP A 58 6.81 -1.34 -17.45
CA ASP A 58 6.21 -1.39 -18.78
C ASP A 58 5.61 -0.03 -19.19
N ALA A 59 5.20 0.81 -18.23
CA ALA A 59 4.69 2.17 -18.43
C ALA A 59 5.77 3.14 -18.92
N GLU A 60 6.97 3.08 -18.33
CA GLU A 60 8.09 4.00 -18.62
C GLU A 60 8.58 3.89 -20.07
N LYS A 61 8.32 2.77 -20.74
CA LYS A 61 8.66 2.56 -22.15
C LYS A 61 7.68 3.23 -23.13
N SER A 62 6.58 3.79 -22.64
CA SER A 62 5.50 4.35 -23.45
C SER A 62 5.39 5.88 -23.26
N GLU A 63 6.30 6.63 -23.88
CA GLU A 63 6.23 8.08 -23.93
C GLU A 63 5.21 8.56 -24.98
N GLU A 64 4.01 8.93 -24.57
CA GLU A 64 3.17 9.87 -25.34
C GLU A 64 2.12 10.52 -24.41
N ALA A 65 2.25 11.83 -24.21
CA ALA A 65 1.39 12.62 -23.33
C ALA A 65 0.12 13.07 -24.06
N ASN A 66 -1.04 12.51 -23.69
CA ASN A 66 -2.36 13.01 -24.09
C ASN A 66 -3.16 13.50 -22.87
N SER A 67 -4.20 14.33 -23.07
CA SER A 67 -4.96 14.96 -21.97
C SER A 67 -5.66 13.94 -21.06
N GLN A 68 -6.06 12.79 -21.60
CA GLN A 68 -6.60 11.67 -20.82
C GLN A 68 -5.54 11.05 -19.90
N GLY A 69 -4.31 10.87 -20.39
CA GLY A 69 -3.18 10.39 -19.61
C GLY A 69 -2.84 11.32 -18.44
N ASN A 70 -2.94 12.65 -18.63
CA ASN A 70 -2.74 13.61 -17.54
C ASN A 70 -3.81 13.48 -16.44
N THR A 71 -5.06 13.21 -16.81
CA THR A 71 -6.15 12.99 -15.86
C THR A 71 -5.90 11.73 -15.02
N ILE A 72 -5.53 10.61 -15.68
CA ILE A 72 -5.28 9.35 -14.97
C ILE A 72 -4.04 9.46 -14.07
N ARG A 73 -2.97 10.10 -14.54
CA ARG A 73 -1.78 10.39 -13.72
C ARG A 73 -2.11 11.19 -12.46
N LEU A 74 -3.04 12.15 -12.55
CA LEU A 74 -3.48 12.90 -11.38
C LEU A 74 -4.24 12.02 -10.39
N ARG A 75 -5.11 11.11 -10.86
CA ARG A 75 -5.81 10.14 -10.00
C ARG A 75 -4.84 9.17 -9.33
N ILE A 76 -3.86 8.64 -10.08
CA ILE A 76 -2.78 7.81 -9.57
C ILE A 76 -2.01 8.53 -8.44
N LYS A 77 -1.62 9.80 -8.64
CA LYS A 77 -0.95 10.59 -7.60
C LYS A 77 -1.79 10.73 -6.33
N LYS A 78 -3.10 10.97 -6.46
CA LYS A 78 -4.02 11.07 -5.31
C LYS A 78 -4.09 9.74 -4.56
N LYS A 79 -4.19 8.61 -5.28
CA LYS A 79 -4.24 7.27 -4.69
C LYS A 79 -2.95 6.91 -3.97
N LEU A 80 -1.79 7.21 -4.56
CA LEU A 80 -0.49 7.05 -3.89
C LEU A 80 -0.39 7.86 -2.59
N LYS A 81 -0.90 9.09 -2.60
CA LYS A 81 -0.96 9.92 -1.39
C LYS A 81 -1.85 9.28 -0.32
N GLN A 82 -3.04 8.83 -0.68
CA GLN A 82 -3.97 8.16 0.23
C GLN A 82 -3.38 6.87 0.82
N PHE A 83 -2.75 6.04 -0.01
CA PHE A 83 -2.04 4.84 0.44
C PHE A 83 -0.93 5.19 1.45
N SER A 84 -0.13 6.21 1.16
CA SER A 84 0.93 6.70 2.06
C SER A 84 0.37 7.15 3.42
N GLU A 85 -0.76 7.86 3.42
CA GLU A 85 -1.43 8.30 4.65
C GLU A 85 -1.91 7.10 5.49
N PHE A 86 -2.51 6.09 4.85
CA PHE A 86 -2.93 4.87 5.55
C PHE A 86 -1.75 4.06 6.09
N ASN A 87 -0.68 3.91 5.33
CA ASN A 87 0.50 3.19 5.81
C ASN A 87 1.19 3.94 6.95
N ALA A 88 1.30 5.27 6.88
CA ALA A 88 1.85 6.08 7.96
C ALA A 88 1.04 5.93 9.25
N LYS A 89 -0.30 5.89 9.14
CA LYS A 89 -1.18 5.63 10.28
C LYS A 89 -0.93 4.25 10.88
N PHE A 90 -0.87 3.22 10.04
CA PHE A 90 -0.64 1.84 10.47
C PHE A 90 0.69 1.69 11.22
N ILE A 91 1.77 2.23 10.65
CA ILE A 91 3.11 2.21 11.27
C ILE A 91 3.06 2.89 12.64
N LYS A 92 2.46 4.08 12.73
CA LYS A 92 2.32 4.81 14.00
C LYS A 92 1.53 4.01 15.05
N THR A 93 0.48 3.31 14.65
CA THR A 93 -0.31 2.45 15.55
C THR A 93 0.53 1.29 16.10
N ILE A 94 1.31 0.63 15.24
CA ILE A 94 2.18 -0.49 15.66
C ILE A 94 3.36 0.00 16.50
N GLU A 95 3.99 1.13 16.16
CA GLU A 95 5.08 1.73 16.93
C GLU A 95 4.60 2.22 18.31
N GLY A 96 3.46 2.89 18.38
CA GLY A 96 2.85 3.30 19.65
C GLY A 96 2.43 2.12 20.54
N SER A 97 2.15 0.95 19.92
CA SER A 97 1.89 -0.30 20.65
C SER A 97 3.18 -0.95 21.18
N HIS A 98 4.34 -0.71 20.55
CA HIS A 98 5.65 -1.22 20.98
C HIS A 98 6.24 -0.44 22.17
N GLU A 99 5.82 0.80 22.44
CA GLU A 99 6.25 1.55 23.64
C GLU A 99 5.68 0.99 24.96
N ILE A 100 4.73 0.05 24.91
CA ILE A 100 4.11 -0.55 26.13
C ILE A 100 4.81 -1.85 26.56
N ILE A 101 5.67 -2.44 25.73
CA ILE A 101 6.43 -3.65 26.12
C ILE A 101 7.84 -3.23 26.53
N ASP A 102 7.93 -2.61 27.71
CA ASP A 102 9.17 -2.52 28.47
C ASP A 102 9.48 -3.93 29.00
N PHE A 103 10.00 -4.79 28.11
CA PHE A 103 10.44 -6.13 28.47
C PHE A 103 11.68 -5.97 29.36
N LYS A 104 11.47 -5.86 30.68
CA LYS A 104 12.55 -6.11 31.64
C LYS A 104 12.95 -7.57 31.48
N PRO A 105 14.13 -7.89 30.91
CA PRO A 105 14.62 -9.25 31.00
C PRO A 105 14.74 -9.55 32.51
N ASN A 106 14.08 -10.61 32.96
CA ASN A 106 14.36 -11.17 34.27
C ASN A 106 15.85 -11.51 34.28
N GLU A 107 16.64 -10.66 34.93
CA GLU A 107 17.95 -11.07 35.44
C GLU A 107 17.64 -12.20 36.43
N SER A 108 17.79 -13.43 35.95
CA SER A 108 17.70 -14.61 36.79
C SER A 108 19.04 -14.72 37.50
N GLU A 109 18.98 -14.62 38.84
CA GLU A 109 20.06 -14.90 39.79
C GLU A 109 20.66 -16.32 39.61
#